data_AF-A0A831NV19-F1
#
_entry.id   AF-A0A831NV19-F1
#
_cell.length_a   1.000
_cell.length_b   1.000
_cell.length_c   1.000
_cell.angle_alpha   90.00
_cell.angle_beta   90.00
_cell.angle_gamma   90.00
#
_symmetry.space_group_name_H-M   'P 1'
#
loop_
_entity.id
_entity.type
_entity.pdbx_description
1 polymer ?
#
loop_
_entity_poly.entity_id
_entity_poly.type
_entity_poly.pdbx_seq_one_letter_code
_entity_poly.pdbx_strand_id
1 'polypeptide(L)'
;NKVNNVLSLIWSPDYRVRVKVSRDGGVDLECARRDFLGVYKPRPLETFSGGESTAIGFALRLAFSEILAEEYGARVNVLIIDEGFSQLDREHREALVELLKRLVNTGIYDQVIAISHIDDVMDYFEEKIRVFRDDKERTQIEFEKGSLSY
;
A
#
# COMPACT_ATOMS: atom_id res chain seq x y z
N ASN A 1 8.28 -10.87 -11.29
CA ASN A 1 7.21 -11.22 -10.32
C ASN A 1 6.75 -9.91 -9.70
N LYS A 2 5.54 -9.45 -10.08
CA LYS A 2 5.06 -8.07 -9.83
C LYS A 2 4.96 -7.73 -8.34
N VAL A 3 4.53 -8.70 -7.51
CA VAL A 3 4.50 -8.58 -6.04
C VAL A 3 5.87 -8.21 -5.48
N ASN A 4 6.93 -8.93 -5.89
CA ASN A 4 8.28 -8.68 -5.39
C ASN A 4 8.86 -7.35 -5.89
N ASN A 5 8.44 -6.89 -7.08
CA ASN A 5 8.83 -5.57 -7.58
C ASN A 5 8.23 -4.48 -6.69
N VAL A 6 6.92 -4.54 -6.41
CA VAL A 6 6.26 -3.59 -5.51
C VAL A 6 6.90 -3.63 -4.12
N LEU A 7 7.09 -4.82 -3.55
CA LEU A 7 7.69 -4.97 -2.21
C LEU A 7 9.10 -4.39 -2.12
N SER A 8 9.89 -4.50 -3.19
CA SER A 8 11.23 -3.90 -3.25
C SER A 8 11.21 -2.38 -3.33
N LEU A 9 10.14 -1.78 -3.87
CA LEU A 9 9.98 -0.33 -3.99
C LEU A 9 9.51 0.30 -2.68
N ILE A 10 8.58 -0.36 -1.96
CA ILE A 10 7.93 0.22 -0.77
C ILE A 10 8.54 -0.25 0.55
N TRP A 11 9.44 -1.25 0.52
CA TRP A 11 10.00 -1.85 1.72
C TRP A 11 11.47 -2.21 1.56
N SER A 12 11.78 -3.38 1.00
CA SER A 12 13.16 -3.81 0.82
C SER A 12 13.27 -4.99 -0.12
N PRO A 13 14.35 -5.07 -0.94
CA PRO A 13 14.63 -6.23 -1.78
C PRO A 13 14.98 -7.49 -0.97
N ASP A 14 15.20 -7.39 0.35
CA ASP A 14 15.50 -8.53 1.22
C ASP A 14 14.28 -9.40 1.52
N TYR A 15 13.10 -9.01 1.05
CA TYR A 15 11.87 -9.76 1.22
C TYR A 15 11.44 -10.38 -0.10
N ARG A 16 10.87 -11.58 -0.03
CA ARG A 16 10.23 -12.24 -1.16
C ARG A 16 8.91 -12.87 -0.77
N VAL A 17 7.96 -12.75 -1.66
CA VAL A 17 6.66 -13.42 -1.61
C VAL A 17 6.50 -14.27 -2.86
N ARG A 18 6.09 -15.51 -2.66
CA ARG A 18 5.70 -16.44 -3.72
C ARG A 18 4.24 -16.83 -3.50
N VAL A 19 3.41 -16.51 -4.49
CA VAL A 19 2.03 -16.97 -4.55
C VAL A 19 2.04 -18.33 -5.24
N LYS A 20 1.51 -19.36 -4.57
CA LYS A 20 1.37 -20.71 -5.10
C LYS A 20 -0.13 -21.00 -5.24
N VAL A 21 -0.52 -21.49 -6.41
CA VAL A 21 -1.89 -21.93 -6.64
C VAL A 21 -1.88 -23.46 -6.64
N SER A 22 -2.67 -24.07 -5.75
CA SER A 22 -2.82 -25.51 -5.67
C SER A 22 -3.80 -26.02 -6.74
N ARG A 23 -3.76 -27.33 -7.02
CA ARG A 23 -4.56 -27.95 -8.09
C ARG A 23 -6.07 -27.88 -7.85
N ASP A 24 -6.49 -27.75 -6.59
CA ASP A 24 -7.86 -27.56 -6.15
C ASP A 24 -8.30 -26.08 -6.13
N GLY A 25 -7.44 -25.16 -6.57
CA GLY A 25 -7.72 -23.73 -6.63
C GLY A 25 -7.41 -22.97 -5.32
N GLY A 26 -6.84 -23.64 -4.32
CA GLY A 26 -6.30 -22.96 -3.14
C GLY A 26 -5.13 -22.04 -3.48
N VAL A 27 -4.94 -21.00 -2.68
CA VAL A 27 -3.84 -20.04 -2.83
C VAL A 27 -3.03 -20.01 -1.54
N ASP A 28 -1.76 -20.40 -1.65
CA ASP A 28 -0.79 -20.36 -0.57
C ASP A 28 0.21 -19.23 -0.79
N LEU A 29 0.59 -18.58 0.30
CA LEU A 29 1.63 -17.55 0.32
C LEU A 29 2.87 -18.10 1.02
N GLU A 30 3.98 -18.13 0.31
CA GLU A 30 5.29 -18.37 0.93
C GLU A 30 6.08 -17.07 1.00
N CYS A 31 6.31 -16.59 2.21
CA CYS A 31 7.09 -15.39 2.48
C CYS A 31 8.52 -15.80 2.91
N ALA A 32 9.52 -15.01 2.52
CA ALA A 32 10.91 -15.26 2.86
C ALA A 32 11.67 -13.95 3.09
N ARG A 33 12.65 -14.01 3.99
CA ARG A 33 13.58 -12.91 4.27
C ARG A 33 15.02 -13.36 4.00
N ARG A 34 15.81 -12.47 3.39
CA ARG A 34 17.23 -12.69 3.12
C ARG A 34 18.01 -12.66 4.45
N ASP A 35 18.80 -13.70 4.69
CA ASP A 35 19.72 -13.75 5.83
C ASP A 35 21.06 -13.05 5.52
N PHE A 36 21.95 -13.01 6.50
CA PHE A 36 23.27 -12.39 6.38
C PHE A 36 24.20 -13.08 5.36
N LEU A 37 23.88 -14.30 4.93
CA LEU A 37 24.60 -15.02 3.87
C LEU A 37 24.02 -14.72 2.48
N GLY A 38 23.01 -13.86 2.41
CA GLY A 38 22.34 -13.52 1.15
C GLY A 38 21.30 -14.55 0.71
N VAL A 39 20.91 -15.50 1.57
CA VAL A 39 19.98 -16.58 1.24
C VAL A 39 18.59 -16.23 1.75
N TYR A 40 17.58 -16.33 0.89
CA TYR A 40 16.18 -16.18 1.31
C TYR A 40 15.73 -17.41 2.11
N LYS A 41 15.33 -17.19 3.36
CA LYS A 41 14.79 -18.22 4.24
C LYS A 41 13.27 -18.06 4.36
N PRO A 42 12.47 -19.09 4.02
CA PRO A 42 11.04 -19.06 4.25
C PRO A 42 10.73 -18.82 5.72
N ARG A 43 9.74 -17.96 5.99
CA ARG A 43 9.23 -17.68 7.33
C ARG A 43 7.70 -17.65 7.30
N PRO A 44 7.02 -18.15 8.35
CA PRO A 44 5.58 -17.99 8.49
C PRO A 44 5.20 -16.51 8.52
N LEU A 45 4.08 -16.14 7.88
CA LEU A 45 3.62 -14.75 7.78
C LEU A 45 3.43 -14.09 9.17
N GLU A 46 2.96 -14.87 10.14
CA GLU A 46 2.79 -14.49 11.54
C GLU A 46 4.08 -14.09 12.28
N THR A 47 5.26 -14.40 11.73
CA THR A 47 6.55 -14.04 12.33
C THR A 47 7.08 -12.69 11.84
N PHE A 48 6.42 -12.06 10.87
CA PHE A 48 6.78 -10.73 10.38
C PHE A 48 6.19 -9.65 11.30
N SER A 49 6.90 -8.52 11.41
CA SER A 49 6.42 -7.36 12.17
C SER A 49 5.15 -6.76 11.55
N GLY A 50 4.48 -5.86 12.29
CA GLY A 50 3.31 -5.14 11.78
C GLY A 50 3.59 -4.39 10.48
N GLY A 51 4.72 -3.67 10.40
CA GLY A 51 5.15 -2.96 9.20
C GLY A 51 5.49 -3.88 8.03
N GLU A 52 6.23 -4.97 8.30
CA GLU A 52 6.60 -5.97 7.28
C GLU A 52 5.34 -6.63 6.68
N SER A 53 4.40 -7.04 7.54
CA SER A 53 3.14 -7.65 7.13
C SER A 53 2.26 -6.68 6.34
N THR A 54 2.24 -5.40 6.75
CA THR A 54 1.53 -4.32 6.04
C THR A 54 2.11 -4.11 4.65
N ALA A 55 3.44 -4.02 4.53
CA ALA A 55 4.12 -3.88 3.24
C ALA A 55 3.87 -5.08 2.30
N ILE A 56 3.93 -6.32 2.84
CA ILE A 56 3.55 -7.53 2.07
C ILE A 56 2.10 -7.45 1.60
N GLY A 57 1.20 -7.01 2.47
CA GLY A 57 -0.22 -6.83 2.16
C GLY A 57 -0.48 -5.81 1.05
N PHE A 58 0.23 -4.67 1.05
CA PHE A 58 0.18 -3.69 -0.03
C PHE A 58 0.78 -4.26 -1.31
N ALA A 59 1.94 -4.90 -1.23
CA ALA A 59 2.60 -5.47 -2.41
C ALA A 59 1.72 -6.49 -3.14
N LEU A 60 1.00 -7.34 -2.40
CA LEU A 60 0.03 -8.27 -2.97
C LEU A 60 -1.14 -7.54 -3.63
N ARG A 61 -1.78 -6.60 -2.92
CA ARG A 61 -2.96 -5.87 -3.40
C ARG A 61 -2.65 -5.06 -4.66
N LEU A 62 -1.57 -4.28 -4.63
CA LEU A 62 -1.19 -3.40 -5.73
C LEU A 62 -0.79 -4.23 -6.96
N ALA A 63 0.04 -5.27 -6.76
CA ALA A 63 0.46 -6.13 -7.87
C ALA A 63 -0.71 -6.90 -8.50
N PHE A 64 -1.68 -7.37 -7.71
CA PHE A 64 -2.86 -8.04 -8.27
C PHE A 64 -3.79 -7.08 -9.00
N SER A 65 -4.00 -5.88 -8.48
CA SER A 65 -4.82 -4.86 -9.16
C SER A 65 -4.21 -4.49 -10.50
N GLU A 66 -2.89 -4.32 -10.51
CA GLU A 66 -2.10 -4.11 -11.70
C GLU A 66 -2.18 -5.27 -12.71
N ILE A 67 -2.13 -6.54 -12.24
CA ILE A 67 -2.29 -7.73 -13.13
C ILE A 67 -3.71 -7.78 -13.71
N LEU A 68 -4.74 -7.53 -12.90
CA LEU A 68 -6.13 -7.57 -13.34
C LEU A 68 -6.43 -6.48 -14.37
N ALA A 69 -5.85 -5.29 -14.18
CA ALA A 69 -5.95 -4.19 -15.14
C ALA A 69 -5.29 -4.54 -16.48
N GLU A 70 -4.11 -5.16 -16.47
CA GLU A 70 -3.37 -5.56 -17.67
C GLU A 70 -4.03 -6.72 -18.42
N GLU A 71 -4.45 -7.78 -17.71
CA GLU A 71 -4.94 -9.03 -18.32
C GLU A 71 -6.41 -8.93 -18.77
N TYR A 72 -7.24 -8.20 -18.03
CA TYR A 72 -8.69 -8.18 -18.25
C TYR A 72 -9.23 -6.80 -18.65
N GLY A 73 -8.36 -5.80 -18.78
CA GLY A 73 -8.77 -4.41 -19.01
C GLY A 73 -9.65 -3.85 -17.88
N ALA A 74 -9.66 -4.52 -16.72
CA ALA A 74 -10.47 -4.15 -15.58
C ALA A 74 -9.83 -2.93 -14.91
N ARG A 75 -10.35 -1.73 -15.22
CA ARG A 75 -9.96 -0.52 -14.49
C ARG A 75 -10.49 -0.64 -13.06
N VAL A 76 -9.61 -0.48 -12.09
CA VAL A 76 -10.04 -0.37 -10.70
C VAL A 76 -10.33 1.11 -10.45
N ASN A 77 -11.60 1.47 -10.30
CA ASN A 77 -11.98 2.88 -10.26
C ASN A 77 -11.39 3.58 -9.02
N VAL A 78 -11.47 2.97 -7.83
CA VAL A 78 -11.05 3.63 -6.58
C VAL A 78 -10.33 2.65 -5.66
N LEU A 79 -9.20 3.07 -5.09
CA LEU A 79 -8.54 2.42 -3.96
C LEU A 79 -8.79 3.23 -2.68
N ILE A 80 -9.38 2.59 -1.68
CA ILE A 80 -9.56 3.18 -0.34
C ILE A 80 -8.61 2.49 0.63
N ILE A 81 -7.83 3.28 1.37
CA ILE A 81 -6.87 2.81 2.36
C ILE A 81 -7.31 3.36 3.72
N ASP A 82 -7.64 2.47 4.65
CA ASP A 82 -8.05 2.83 6.00
C ASP A 82 -6.96 2.50 7.01
N GLU A 83 -6.30 3.53 7.55
CA GLU A 83 -5.21 3.45 8.54
C GLU A 83 -4.05 2.51 8.13
N GLY A 84 -3.88 2.27 6.83
CA GLY A 84 -2.89 1.35 6.30
C GLY A 84 -1.44 1.83 6.46
N PHE A 85 -1.23 3.08 6.87
CA PHE A 85 0.11 3.69 6.92
C PHE A 85 0.75 3.64 8.32
N SER A 86 -0.02 3.37 9.38
CA SER A 86 0.42 3.56 10.77
C SER A 86 1.53 2.62 11.22
N GLN A 87 1.67 1.47 10.55
CA GLN A 87 2.70 0.47 10.86
C GLN A 87 4.00 0.68 10.07
N LEU A 88 4.01 1.58 9.09
CA LEU A 88 5.18 1.91 8.28
C LEU A 88 5.90 3.11 8.90
N ASP A 89 7.22 3.17 8.81
CA ASP A 89 7.95 4.40 9.12
C ASP A 89 7.83 5.43 7.99
N ARG A 90 8.34 6.65 8.21
CA ARG A 90 8.21 7.76 7.27
C ARG A 90 8.76 7.46 5.88
N GLU A 91 9.92 6.82 5.79
CA GLU A 91 10.57 6.49 4.51
C GLU A 91 9.68 5.53 3.70
N HIS A 92 9.16 4.48 4.35
CA HIS A 92 8.30 3.51 3.71
C HIS A 92 6.89 4.08 3.39
N ARG A 93 6.38 5.02 4.20
CA ARG A 93 5.15 5.76 3.89
C ARG A 93 5.31 6.59 2.62
N GLU A 94 6.40 7.35 2.51
CA GLU A 94 6.72 8.15 1.33
C GLU A 94 6.83 7.28 0.08
N ALA A 95 7.58 6.18 0.15
CA ALA A 95 7.74 5.24 -0.96
C ALA A 95 6.40 4.62 -1.40
N LEU A 96 5.53 4.27 -0.46
CA LEU A 96 4.19 3.77 -0.76
C LEU A 96 3.33 4.85 -1.45
N VAL A 97 3.32 6.09 -0.95
CA VAL A 97 2.53 7.16 -1.56
C VAL A 97 3.02 7.49 -2.97
N GLU A 98 4.33 7.53 -3.20
CA GLU A 98 4.89 7.75 -4.54
C GLU A 98 4.47 6.65 -5.53
N LEU A 99 4.47 5.39 -5.08
CA LEU A 99 3.95 4.29 -5.87
C LEU A 99 2.45 4.47 -6.17
N LEU A 100 1.64 4.85 -5.19
CA LEU A 100 0.21 5.07 -5.37
C LEU A 100 -0.05 6.19 -6.41
N LYS A 101 0.68 7.30 -6.34
CA LYS A 101 0.62 8.39 -7.34
C LYS A 101 0.94 7.87 -8.74
N ARG A 102 1.99 7.06 -8.88
CA ARG A 102 2.33 6.43 -10.16
C ARG A 102 1.22 5.53 -10.67
N LEU A 103 0.58 4.74 -9.82
CA LEU A 103 -0.52 3.84 -10.22
C LEU A 103 -1.76 4.63 -10.67
N VAL A 104 -2.02 5.80 -10.07
CA VAL A 104 -3.04 6.74 -10.57
C VAL A 104 -2.65 7.30 -11.94
N ASN A 105 -1.43 7.82 -12.07
CA ASN A 105 -0.95 8.43 -13.33
C ASN A 105 -0.90 7.46 -14.51
N THR A 106 -0.70 6.17 -14.24
CA THR A 106 -0.71 5.11 -15.26
C THR A 106 -2.11 4.60 -15.60
N GLY A 107 -3.15 5.08 -14.90
CA GLY A 107 -4.54 4.68 -15.11
C GLY A 107 -4.89 3.30 -14.55
N ILE A 108 -4.06 2.74 -13.67
CA ILE A 108 -4.40 1.50 -12.93
C ILE A 108 -5.52 1.79 -11.93
N TYR A 109 -5.45 2.95 -11.26
CA TYR A 109 -6.52 3.50 -10.44
C TYR A 109 -6.96 4.87 -10.97
N ASP A 110 -8.25 5.17 -10.95
CA ASP A 110 -8.72 6.53 -11.26
C ASP A 110 -8.58 7.45 -10.02
N GLN A 111 -8.70 6.89 -8.81
CA GLN A 111 -8.61 7.65 -7.56
C GLN A 111 -8.05 6.81 -6.40
N VAL A 112 -7.26 7.44 -5.54
CA VAL A 112 -6.85 6.90 -4.24
C VAL A 112 -7.39 7.77 -3.12
N ILE A 113 -8.03 7.16 -2.12
CA ILE A 113 -8.52 7.81 -0.90
C ILE A 113 -7.79 7.17 0.27
N ALA A 114 -7.06 8.00 1.04
CA ALA A 114 -6.38 7.56 2.25
C ALA A 114 -7.05 8.17 3.49
N ILE A 115 -7.40 7.31 4.45
CA ILE A 115 -7.88 7.69 5.78
C ILE A 115 -6.71 7.43 6.73
N SER A 116 -6.24 8.47 7.41
CA SER A 116 -5.06 8.42 8.26
C SER A 116 -5.09 9.56 9.26
N HIS A 117 -4.63 9.30 10.47
CA HIS A 117 -4.35 10.32 11.48
C HIS A 117 -2.89 10.81 11.44
N ILE A 118 -2.09 10.35 10.47
CA ILE A 118 -0.66 10.66 10.37
C ILE A 118 -0.45 11.90 9.50
N ASP A 119 0.10 12.96 10.09
CA ASP A 119 0.30 14.26 9.44
C ASP A 119 1.15 14.17 8.17
N ASP A 120 2.25 13.43 8.20
CA ASP A 120 3.14 13.35 7.03
C ASP A 120 2.52 12.61 5.84
N VAL A 121 1.61 11.65 6.06
CA VAL A 121 0.83 11.03 4.99
C VAL A 121 -0.07 12.06 4.34
N MET A 122 -0.75 12.89 5.14
CA MET A 122 -1.67 13.91 4.65
C MET A 122 -0.96 14.93 3.76
N ASP A 123 0.31 15.26 4.04
CA ASP A 123 1.09 16.22 3.25
C ASP A 123 1.37 15.78 1.81
N TYR A 124 1.27 14.49 1.51
CA TYR A 124 1.44 14.00 0.14
C TYR A 124 0.17 14.11 -0.72
N PHE A 125 -0.99 14.42 -0.14
CA PHE A 125 -2.27 14.55 -0.83
C PHE A 125 -2.66 16.02 -0.99
N GLU A 126 -3.11 16.39 -2.19
CA GLU A 126 -3.52 17.75 -2.51
C GLU A 126 -4.88 18.10 -1.90
N GLU A 127 -5.85 17.19 -2.02
CA GLU A 127 -7.21 17.37 -1.52
C GLU A 127 -7.35 16.65 -0.18
N LYS A 128 -7.68 17.40 0.88
CA LYS A 128 -7.79 16.87 2.25
C LYS A 128 -9.19 17.11 2.81
N ILE A 129 -9.70 16.11 3.50
CA ILE A 129 -10.93 16.21 4.29
C ILE A 129 -10.53 16.04 5.75
N ARG A 130 -10.60 17.13 6.51
CA ARG A 130 -10.34 17.12 7.95
C ARG A 130 -11.62 16.80 8.71
N VAL A 131 -11.54 15.80 9.59
CA VAL A 131 -12.63 15.41 10.48
C VAL A 131 -12.18 15.66 11.92
N PHE A 132 -12.91 16.50 12.65
CA PHE A 132 -12.57 16.87 14.03
C PHE A 132 -13.83 17.04 14.90
N ARG A 133 -13.66 17.08 16.23
CA ARG A 133 -14.75 17.41 17.17
C ARG A 133 -14.64 18.86 17.59
N ASP A 134 -15.77 19.56 17.65
CA ASP A 134 -15.84 20.90 18.24
C ASP A 134 -15.92 20.85 19.78
N ASP A 135 -15.91 22.02 20.43
CA ASP A 135 -16.02 22.15 21.89
C ASP A 135 -17.31 21.54 22.49
N LYS A 136 -18.28 21.18 21.65
CA LYS A 136 -19.55 20.55 22.02
C LYS A 136 -19.59 19.08 21.64
N GLU A 137 -18.43 18.46 21.36
CA GLU A 137 -18.27 17.05 20.97
C GLU A 137 -18.94 16.66 19.64
N ARG A 138 -19.33 17.65 18.83
CA ARG A 138 -19.98 17.41 17.54
C ARG A 138 -18.93 17.20 16.46
N THR A 139 -19.09 16.16 15.65
CA THR A 139 -18.25 15.93 14.47
C THR A 139 -18.44 17.04 13.45
N GLN A 140 -17.33 17.71 13.10
CA GLN A 140 -17.22 18.71 12.05
C GLN A 140 -16.35 18.16 10.91
N ILE A 141 -16.57 18.69 9.72
CA ILE A 141 -15.82 18.35 8.52
C ILE A 141 -15.37 19.66 7.86
N GLU A 142 -14.10 19.76 7.52
CA GLU A 142 -13.51 20.86 6.77
C GLU A 142 -12.82 20.33 5.51
N PHE A 143 -13.03 21.02 4.39
CA PHE A 143 -12.41 20.69 3.11
C PHE A 143 -11.24 21.63 2.88
N GLU A 144 -10.03 21.09 2.79
CA GLU A 144 -8.83 21.83 2.43
C GLU A 144 -8.42 21.45 1.01
N LYS A 145 -8.50 22.42 0.09
CA LYS A 145 -7.94 22.26 -1.26
C LYS A 145 -6.48 22.65 -1.26
N GLY A 146 -5.65 21.84 -1.91
CA GLY A 146 -4.25 22.15 -2.14
C GLY A 146 -4.08 23.41 -2.99
N SER A 147 -3.11 24.24 -2.66
CA SER A 147 -2.71 25.38 -3.48
C SER A 147 -2.11 24.86 -4.79
N LEU A 148 -2.80 25.08 -5.92
CA LEU A 148 -2.31 24.77 -7.27
C LEU A 148 -0.89 25.34 -7.45
N SER A 149 0.11 24.46 -7.46
CA SER A 149 1.46 24.79 -7.91
C SER A 149 1.61 24.16 -9.29
N TYR A 150 1.33 24.97 -10.32
CA TYR A 150 1.56 24.61 -11.73
C TYR A 150 3.06 24.49 -12.04
#